data_AF-A0A3B3BBA4-F1
#
_entry.id   AF-A0A3B3BBA4-F1
#
_cell.length_a   1.000
_cell.length_b   1.000
_cell.length_c   1.000
_cell.angle_alpha   90.00
_cell.angle_beta   90.00
_cell.angle_gamma   90.00
#
_symmetry.space_group_name_H-M   'P 1'
#
loop_
_entity.id
_entity.type
_entity.pdbx_description
1 polymer ?
#
loop_
_entity_poly.entity_id
_entity_poly.type
_entity_poly.pdbx_seq_one_letter_code
_entity_poly.pdbx_strand_id
1 'polypeptide(L)'
;MQLYQQLTTLPGNGSNAENGFHPPSRKCRTVLVWHEEDLVMADNAEPRPVSSFMDPFKGVLVDYLMPESCYDQFFLNFNLLDVPCLKIVLSKGLGIGIILGSVMVKLPQILKLMAAKSAEGLSFKSVLLELLAITGTMAYSIANKFPFSSWGEALFLMLQTVTIGFLIQKYGGRTGSGVVFLLVYFSLLLLLLSPITPMAVVTSMQAFNMPAIIIGRLIQAATNFQNGHTGQLSAISVFLLFAGSLARIFTSIQETGDTLMALTYVISSACNGIIAMQVLFYWNQSPQTKQKKKKKRE
;
A
#
# COMPACT_ATOMS: atom_id res chain seq x y z
N MET A 1 -24.92 -18.78 20.62
CA MET A 1 -23.56 -19.26 20.89
C MET A 1 -23.56 -19.77 22.33
N GLN A 2 -23.32 -21.07 22.52
CA GLN A 2 -23.52 -21.80 23.77
C GLN A 2 -22.66 -21.25 24.92
N LEU A 3 -23.29 -20.97 26.07
CA LEU A 3 -22.62 -20.72 27.34
C LEU A 3 -22.55 -22.05 28.10
N TYR A 4 -21.32 -22.52 28.31
CA TYR A 4 -21.00 -23.74 29.04
C TYR A 4 -21.11 -23.46 30.54
N GLN A 5 -21.97 -24.21 31.24
CA GLN A 5 -22.14 -24.12 32.69
C GLN A 5 -21.39 -25.29 33.33
N GLN A 6 -20.21 -25.01 33.90
CA GLN A 6 -19.49 -26.00 34.69
C GLN A 6 -20.04 -25.99 36.13
N LEU A 7 -20.80 -27.03 36.47
CA LEU A 7 -21.06 -27.44 37.84
C LEU A 7 -19.82 -28.16 38.37
N THR A 8 -19.12 -27.58 39.34
CA THR A 8 -18.17 -28.29 40.18
C THR A 8 -18.81 -28.56 41.54
N THR A 9 -19.20 -29.81 41.75
CA THR A 9 -19.54 -30.38 43.06
C THR A 9 -18.25 -30.61 43.85
N LEU A 10 -18.10 -29.94 45.00
CA LEU A 10 -17.08 -30.30 45.99
C LEU A 10 -17.68 -31.24 47.04
N PRO A 11 -16.99 -32.33 47.43
CA PRO A 11 -17.46 -33.20 48.50
C PRO A 11 -17.16 -32.55 49.87
N GLY A 12 -18.21 -32.30 50.64
CA GLY A 12 -18.09 -31.90 52.05
C GLY A 12 -17.69 -33.10 52.91
N ASN A 13 -16.51 -33.02 53.51
CA ASN A 13 -16.05 -33.93 54.55
C ASN A 13 -16.50 -33.37 55.91
N GLY A 14 -17.33 -34.10 56.66
CA GLY A 14 -17.81 -33.62 57.96
C GLY A 14 -18.86 -34.53 58.58
N SER A 15 -18.41 -35.61 59.22
CA SER A 15 -19.22 -36.55 59.98
C SER A 15 -19.66 -35.98 61.34
N ASN A 16 -20.98 -35.91 61.52
CA ASN A 16 -21.81 -36.22 62.70
C ASN A 16 -21.36 -35.85 64.12
N ALA A 17 -22.20 -35.05 64.79
CA ALA A 17 -22.69 -35.34 66.15
C ALA A 17 -24.04 -34.64 66.46
N GLU A 18 -25.04 -35.47 66.75
CA GLU A 18 -26.15 -35.34 67.73
C GLU A 18 -27.40 -34.44 67.52
N ASN A 19 -28.53 -35.18 67.40
CA ASN A 19 -29.79 -35.14 68.17
C ASN A 19 -30.74 -33.92 68.12
N GLY A 20 -31.99 -34.15 67.69
CA GLY A 20 -33.17 -33.36 68.09
C GLY A 20 -34.29 -33.27 67.04
N PHE A 21 -35.46 -33.85 67.33
CA PHE A 21 -36.61 -34.08 66.45
C PHE A 21 -37.67 -32.95 66.55
N HIS A 22 -38.10 -32.33 65.43
CA HIS A 22 -39.46 -31.77 65.12
C HIS A 22 -39.47 -30.94 63.80
N PRO A 23 -40.43 -31.13 62.85
CA PRO A 23 -40.70 -30.23 61.71
C PRO A 23 -42.05 -29.47 61.88
N PRO A 24 -42.51 -28.63 60.93
CA PRO A 24 -41.83 -27.62 60.11
C PRO A 24 -42.53 -26.24 60.23
N SER A 25 -41.81 -25.12 60.03
CA SER A 25 -42.46 -23.89 59.54
C SER A 25 -41.48 -23.03 58.75
N ARG A 26 -41.77 -22.90 57.45
CA ARG A 26 -41.03 -22.11 56.46
C ARG A 26 -40.91 -20.66 56.91
N LYS A 27 -39.67 -20.18 57.05
CA LYS A 27 -39.29 -18.79 56.78
C LYS A 27 -37.87 -18.81 56.21
N CYS A 28 -37.75 -18.79 54.88
CA CYS A 28 -36.50 -18.40 54.23
C CYS A 28 -36.26 -16.93 54.58
N ARG A 29 -35.46 -16.67 55.61
CA ARG A 29 -34.88 -15.36 55.87
C ARG A 29 -33.60 -15.32 55.05
N THR A 30 -33.65 -14.63 53.91
CA THR A 30 -32.45 -14.28 53.14
C THR A 30 -31.58 -13.40 54.03
N VAL A 31 -30.51 -13.97 54.57
CA VAL A 31 -29.43 -13.20 55.20
C VAL A 31 -28.53 -12.76 54.06
N LEU A 32 -28.69 -11.51 53.65
CA LEU A 32 -27.70 -10.83 52.82
C LEU A 32 -26.47 -10.63 53.69
N VAL A 33 -25.43 -11.43 53.44
CA VAL A 33 -24.08 -11.14 53.89
C VAL A 33 -23.61 -9.96 53.05
N TRP A 34 -23.57 -8.78 53.67
CA TRP A 34 -22.97 -7.59 53.07
C TRP A 34 -21.45 -7.74 53.19
N HIS A 35 -20.76 -7.80 52.06
CA HIS A 35 -19.31 -7.75 52.01
C HIS A 35 -18.88 -6.29 52.21
N GLU A 36 -17.90 -6.09 53.08
CA GLU A 36 -17.44 -4.82 53.63
C GLU A 36 -16.48 -4.10 52.66
N GLU A 37 -16.97 -3.67 51.48
CA GLU A 37 -16.13 -2.97 50.48
C GLU A 37 -16.73 -1.69 49.87
N ASP A 38 -17.96 -1.28 50.21
CA ASP A 38 -18.66 -0.21 49.47
C ASP A 38 -18.74 1.17 50.16
N LEU A 39 -17.95 1.47 51.21
CA LEU A 39 -18.20 2.67 52.03
C LEU A 39 -16.97 3.47 52.51
N VAL A 40 -15.97 3.65 51.64
CA VAL A 40 -15.00 4.75 51.78
C VAL A 40 -14.94 5.57 50.50
N MET A 41 -15.75 6.64 50.50
CA MET A 41 -15.42 8.01 50.06
C MET A 41 -14.62 8.11 48.74
N ALA A 42 -15.24 8.38 47.60
CA ALA A 42 -15.68 9.74 47.24
C ALA A 42 -14.59 10.82 47.38
N ASP A 43 -13.42 10.61 46.78
CA ASP A 43 -12.62 11.72 46.22
C ASP A 43 -11.59 11.19 45.20
N ASN A 44 -12.02 11.07 43.95
CA ASN A 44 -11.15 11.02 42.76
C ASN A 44 -12.06 11.21 41.54
N ALA A 45 -12.48 12.46 41.32
CA ALA A 45 -12.93 12.85 40.00
C ALA A 45 -11.71 12.78 39.08
N GLU A 46 -11.50 11.60 38.48
CA GLU A 46 -10.57 11.43 37.37
C GLU A 46 -10.94 12.47 36.31
N PRO A 47 -10.02 13.36 35.89
CA PRO A 47 -10.35 14.35 34.88
C PRO A 47 -10.74 13.57 33.61
N ARG A 48 -12.02 13.68 33.23
CA ARG A 48 -12.54 13.22 31.94
C ARG A 48 -11.50 13.57 30.87
N PRO A 49 -11.13 12.63 29.97
CA PRO A 49 -10.10 12.89 28.98
C PRO A 49 -10.51 14.17 28.26
N VAL A 50 -9.65 15.19 28.34
CA VAL A 50 -9.82 16.41 27.55
C VAL A 50 -9.85 15.91 26.12
N SER A 51 -11.05 15.88 25.52
CA SER A 51 -11.26 15.51 24.13
C SER A 51 -10.47 16.50 23.31
N SER A 52 -9.24 16.13 22.99
CA SER A 52 -8.34 16.96 22.26
C SER A 52 -8.81 16.91 20.83
N PHE A 53 -8.80 18.05 20.15
CA PHE A 53 -8.95 18.10 18.69
C PHE A 53 -8.01 17.11 17.95
N MET A 54 -6.99 16.61 18.66
CA MET A 54 -6.02 15.61 18.21
C MET A 54 -6.44 14.15 18.39
N ASP A 55 -7.54 13.80 19.05
CA ASP A 55 -7.92 12.38 19.28
C ASP A 55 -8.29 11.59 18.01
N PRO A 56 -9.03 12.15 17.02
CA PRO A 56 -9.23 11.47 15.75
C PRO A 56 -7.91 11.33 14.97
N PHE A 57 -7.05 12.34 15.06
CA PHE A 57 -5.73 12.30 14.44
C PHE A 57 -4.81 11.28 15.13
N LYS A 58 -4.86 11.16 16.46
CA LYS A 58 -4.10 10.19 17.23
C LYS A 58 -4.54 8.77 16.89
N GLY A 59 -5.85 8.51 16.83
CA GLY A 59 -6.37 7.21 16.40
C GLY A 59 -5.92 6.84 14.98
N VAL A 60 -6.04 7.76 14.02
CA VAL A 60 -5.57 7.52 12.64
C VAL A 60 -4.06 7.35 12.57
N LEU A 61 -3.29 8.12 13.34
CA LEU A 61 -1.83 8.07 13.35
C LEU A 61 -1.31 6.78 14.01
N VAL A 62 -1.96 6.34 15.09
CA VAL A 62 -1.59 5.15 15.84
C VAL A 62 -2.04 3.86 15.15
N ASP A 63 -3.26 3.84 14.62
CA ASP A 63 -3.80 2.64 13.96
C ASP A 63 -3.20 2.42 12.56
N TYR A 64 -2.86 3.49 11.83
CA TYR A 64 -2.46 3.40 10.42
C TYR A 64 -0.99 3.72 10.15
N LEU A 65 -0.36 4.61 10.94
CA LEU A 65 1.00 5.08 10.69
C LEU A 65 2.05 4.48 11.64
N MET A 66 1.74 4.32 12.94
CA MET A 66 2.73 4.03 13.97
C MET A 66 2.16 3.24 15.16
N PRO A 67 2.70 2.06 15.53
CA PRO A 67 2.23 1.32 16.72
C PRO A 67 2.28 2.17 18.00
N GLU A 68 1.41 1.91 18.97
CA GLU A 68 1.37 2.65 20.25
C GLU A 68 2.73 2.70 20.95
N SER A 69 3.46 1.58 20.94
CA SER A 69 4.82 1.52 21.51
C SER A 69 5.80 2.50 20.84
N CYS A 70 5.64 2.77 19.56
CA CYS A 70 6.45 3.75 18.84
C CYS A 70 5.97 5.17 19.11
N TYR A 71 4.65 5.39 19.23
CA TYR A 71 4.10 6.68 19.64
C TYR A 71 4.64 7.08 21.01
N ASP A 72 4.66 6.14 21.96
CA ASP A 72 5.17 6.35 23.30
C ASP A 72 6.69 6.64 23.28
N GLN A 73 7.47 5.94 22.46
CA GLN A 73 8.89 6.26 22.34
C GLN A 73 9.16 7.65 21.74
N PHE A 74 8.44 8.03 20.68
CA PHE A 74 8.64 9.32 20.01
C PHE A 74 8.13 10.51 20.84
N PHE A 75 6.93 10.40 21.40
CA PHE A 75 6.20 11.54 21.98
C PHE A 75 6.16 11.54 23.50
N LEU A 76 6.23 10.39 24.17
CA LEU A 76 6.28 10.32 25.64
C LEU A 76 7.72 10.27 26.16
N ASN A 77 8.59 9.50 25.50
CA ASN A 77 9.98 9.30 25.91
C ASN A 77 11.00 10.19 25.15
N PHE A 78 10.54 11.02 24.20
CA PHE A 78 11.36 11.88 23.33
C PHE A 78 12.53 11.16 22.62
N ASN A 79 12.41 9.85 22.40
CA ASN A 79 13.42 9.04 21.73
C ASN A 79 13.20 9.05 20.22
N LEU A 80 13.44 10.22 19.59
CA LEU A 80 13.17 10.46 18.18
C LEU A 80 14.04 9.65 17.20
N LEU A 81 15.07 8.96 17.71
CA LEU A 81 16.06 8.22 16.93
C LEU A 81 16.01 6.71 17.18
N ASP A 82 14.91 6.21 17.75
CA ASP A 82 14.68 4.77 17.83
C ASP A 82 14.59 4.18 16.42
N VAL A 83 15.67 3.51 16.01
CA VAL A 83 15.89 2.99 14.65
C VAL A 83 14.74 2.09 14.17
N PRO A 84 14.20 1.14 14.97
CA PRO A 84 13.09 0.31 14.50
C PRO A 84 11.80 1.13 14.32
N CYS A 85 11.45 2.01 15.26
CA CYS A 85 10.25 2.84 15.13
C CYS A 85 10.36 3.86 13.98
N LEU A 86 11.53 4.48 13.79
CA LEU A 86 11.76 5.40 12.67
C LEU A 86 11.62 4.71 11.31
N LYS A 87 12.13 3.49 11.15
CA LYS A 87 11.99 2.72 9.90
C LYS A 87 10.53 2.42 9.56
N ILE A 88 9.73 2.03 10.56
CA ILE A 88 8.30 1.72 10.38
C ILE A 88 7.56 2.97 9.90
N VAL A 89 7.76 4.09 10.59
CA VAL A 89 7.08 5.37 10.32
C VAL A 89 7.48 5.91 8.96
N LEU A 90 8.78 5.87 8.63
CA LEU A 90 9.27 6.26 7.31
C LEU A 90 8.69 5.37 6.22
N SER A 91 8.63 4.04 6.44
CA SER A 91 8.09 3.11 5.45
C SER A 91 6.61 3.38 5.18
N LYS A 92 5.81 3.52 6.23
CA LYS A 92 4.37 3.81 6.12
C LYS A 92 4.13 5.18 5.49
N GLY A 93 4.86 6.20 5.92
CA GLY A 93 4.77 7.54 5.36
C GLY A 93 5.14 7.58 3.87
N LEU A 94 6.24 6.91 3.49
CA LEU A 94 6.65 6.75 2.09
C LEU A 94 5.58 6.00 1.28
N GLY A 95 5.05 4.89 1.78
CA GLY A 95 3.99 4.11 1.12
C GLY A 95 2.74 4.95 0.86
N ILE A 96 2.24 5.68 1.86
CA ILE A 96 1.10 6.60 1.73
C ILE A 96 1.40 7.70 0.72
N GLY A 97 2.60 8.30 0.79
CA GLY A 97 3.02 9.32 -0.16
C GLY A 97 3.02 8.82 -1.59
N ILE A 98 3.49 7.59 -1.83
CA ILE A 98 3.48 6.98 -3.16
C ILE A 98 2.04 6.70 -3.62
N ILE A 99 1.17 6.19 -2.74
CA ILE A 99 -0.25 5.99 -3.04
C ILE A 99 -0.91 7.31 -3.45
N LEU A 100 -0.74 8.37 -2.67
CA LEU A 100 -1.29 9.69 -2.97
C LEU A 100 -0.75 10.24 -4.30
N GLY A 101 0.55 10.08 -4.54
CA GLY A 101 1.17 10.44 -5.82
C GLY A 101 0.56 9.68 -6.99
N SER A 102 0.32 8.37 -6.83
CA SER A 102 -0.22 7.49 -7.88
C SER A 102 -1.61 7.90 -8.37
N VAL A 103 -2.43 8.51 -7.49
CA VAL A 103 -3.75 9.04 -7.84
C VAL A 103 -3.63 10.16 -8.87
N MET A 104 -2.55 10.94 -8.84
CA MET A 104 -2.36 12.11 -9.71
C MET A 104 -1.61 11.80 -11.01
N VAL A 105 -0.98 10.63 -11.13
CA VAL A 105 -0.06 10.33 -12.25
C VAL A 105 -0.77 10.29 -13.61
N LYS A 106 -1.94 9.64 -13.71
CA LYS A 106 -2.65 9.48 -15.00
C LYS A 106 -3.81 10.46 -15.16
N LEU A 107 -4.22 11.18 -14.11
CA LEU A 107 -5.29 12.19 -14.19
C LEU A 107 -5.02 13.28 -15.26
N PRO A 108 -3.81 13.86 -15.38
CA PRO A 108 -3.53 14.81 -16.46
C PRO A 108 -3.75 14.23 -17.86
N GLN A 109 -3.45 12.95 -18.04
CA GLN A 109 -3.68 12.24 -19.31
C GLN A 109 -5.18 12.04 -19.57
N ILE A 110 -5.95 11.64 -18.57
CA ILE A 110 -7.42 11.48 -18.67
C ILE A 110 -8.08 12.82 -19.04
N LEU A 111 -7.71 13.89 -18.35
CA LEU A 111 -8.25 15.23 -18.61
C LEU A 111 -7.92 15.70 -20.03
N LYS A 112 -6.69 15.45 -20.52
CA LYS A 112 -6.31 15.76 -21.91
C LYS A 112 -7.16 14.99 -22.92
N LEU A 113 -7.43 13.71 -22.70
CA LEU A 113 -8.28 12.90 -23.59
C LEU A 113 -9.71 13.42 -23.62
N MET A 114 -10.26 13.76 -22.45
CA MET A 114 -11.60 14.30 -22.34
C MET A 114 -11.74 15.68 -23.01
N ALA A 115 -10.74 16.55 -22.81
CA ALA A 115 -10.71 17.88 -23.40
C ALA A 115 -10.54 17.84 -24.93
N ALA A 116 -9.62 16.99 -25.43
CA ALA A 116 -9.40 16.83 -26.86
C ALA A 116 -10.50 16.04 -27.57
N LYS A 117 -11.28 15.24 -26.83
CA LYS A 117 -12.24 14.25 -27.36
C LYS A 117 -11.64 13.33 -28.43
N SER A 118 -10.34 13.08 -28.34
CA SER A 118 -9.57 12.26 -29.28
C SER A 118 -8.56 11.43 -28.49
N ALA A 119 -8.32 10.22 -28.98
CA ALA A 119 -7.31 9.30 -28.47
C ALA A 119 -6.17 9.08 -29.48
N GLU A 120 -6.01 9.98 -30.45
CA GLU A 120 -4.96 9.92 -31.44
C GLU A 120 -3.57 9.95 -30.78
N GLY A 121 -2.65 9.12 -31.30
CA GLY A 121 -1.31 8.96 -30.73
C GLY A 121 -1.21 8.01 -29.53
N LEU A 122 -2.33 7.50 -29.00
CA LEU A 122 -2.32 6.48 -27.95
C LEU A 122 -2.55 5.06 -28.52
N SER A 123 -1.73 4.12 -28.07
CA SER A 123 -1.84 2.72 -28.45
C SER A 123 -2.64 1.93 -27.41
N PHE A 124 -3.81 1.41 -27.81
CA PHE A 124 -4.63 0.54 -26.96
C PHE A 124 -3.85 -0.71 -26.49
N LYS A 125 -2.99 -1.27 -27.35
CA LYS A 125 -2.13 -2.42 -26.99
C LYS A 125 -1.13 -2.09 -25.88
N SER A 126 -0.57 -0.87 -25.90
CA SER A 126 0.31 -0.41 -24.82
C SER A 126 -0.43 -0.32 -23.50
N VAL A 127 -1.68 0.15 -23.52
CA VAL A 127 -2.55 0.23 -22.34
C VAL A 127 -2.90 -1.16 -21.80
N LEU A 128 -3.15 -2.14 -22.67
CA LEU A 128 -3.38 -3.53 -22.26
C LEU A 128 -2.16 -4.14 -21.56
N LEU A 129 -0.96 -3.90 -22.09
CA LEU A 129 0.28 -4.37 -21.46
C LEU A 129 0.52 -3.69 -20.10
N GLU A 130 0.22 -2.39 -19.99
CA GLU A 130 0.27 -1.67 -18.72
C GLU A 130 -0.75 -2.23 -17.71
N LEU A 131 -1.97 -2.54 -18.15
CA LEU A 131 -2.97 -3.18 -17.28
C LEU A 131 -2.56 -4.58 -16.84
N LEU A 132 -2.04 -5.40 -17.73
CA LEU A 132 -1.53 -6.72 -17.38
C LEU A 132 -0.47 -6.62 -16.28
N ALA A 133 0.44 -5.66 -16.44
CA ALA A 133 1.53 -5.42 -15.52
C ALA A 133 1.05 -5.02 -14.11
N ILE A 134 0.25 -3.96 -14.04
CA ILE A 134 -0.31 -3.44 -12.79
C ILE A 134 -1.21 -4.48 -12.11
N THR A 135 -2.01 -5.20 -12.89
CA THR A 135 -2.90 -6.26 -12.37
C THR A 135 -2.09 -7.43 -11.80
N GLY A 136 -1.00 -7.83 -12.45
CA GLY A 136 -0.08 -8.85 -11.93
C GLY A 136 0.49 -8.49 -10.57
N THR A 137 0.95 -7.24 -10.40
CA THR A 137 1.45 -6.74 -9.10
C THR A 137 0.37 -6.73 -8.03
N MET A 138 -0.83 -6.26 -8.36
CA MET A 138 -1.95 -6.23 -7.43
C MET A 138 -2.38 -7.64 -7.01
N ALA A 139 -2.59 -8.53 -7.97
CA ALA A 139 -3.00 -9.92 -7.71
C ALA A 139 -1.95 -10.67 -6.90
N TYR A 140 -0.66 -10.51 -7.21
CA TYR A 140 0.43 -11.11 -6.43
C TYR A 140 0.45 -10.62 -4.98
N SER A 141 0.27 -9.31 -4.79
CA SER A 141 0.29 -8.72 -3.46
C SER A 141 -0.91 -9.14 -2.62
N ILE A 142 -2.11 -9.21 -3.22
CA ILE A 142 -3.32 -9.71 -2.55
C ILE A 142 -3.18 -11.20 -2.22
N ALA A 143 -2.68 -12.01 -3.16
CA ALA A 143 -2.53 -13.45 -2.96
C ALA A 143 -1.53 -13.80 -1.85
N ASN A 144 -0.44 -13.03 -1.72
CA ASN A 144 0.51 -13.13 -0.62
C ASN A 144 0.10 -12.38 0.65
N LYS A 145 -1.11 -11.77 0.67
CA LYS A 145 -1.67 -11.04 1.82
C LYS A 145 -0.79 -9.88 2.31
N PHE A 146 -0.13 -9.18 1.40
CA PHE A 146 0.66 -8.02 1.73
C PHE A 146 -0.23 -6.83 2.16
N PRO A 147 0.27 -5.97 3.07
CA PRO A 147 -0.48 -4.82 3.54
C PRO A 147 -0.80 -3.86 2.39
N PHE A 148 -1.96 -3.21 2.43
CA PHE A 148 -2.39 -2.28 1.37
C PHE A 148 -1.39 -1.16 1.08
N SER A 149 -0.63 -0.71 2.08
CA SER A 149 0.41 0.30 1.93
C SER A 149 1.51 -0.08 0.91
N SER A 150 1.74 -1.38 0.66
CA SER A 150 2.80 -1.85 -0.25
C SER A 150 2.37 -1.93 -1.71
N TRP A 151 1.07 -2.06 -1.98
CA TRP A 151 0.53 -2.31 -3.33
C TRP A 151 -0.65 -1.40 -3.71
N GLY A 152 -1.16 -0.58 -2.79
CA GLY A 152 -2.40 0.19 -2.97
C GLY A 152 -2.35 1.18 -4.13
N GLU A 153 -1.17 1.67 -4.49
CA GLU A 153 -0.94 2.47 -5.70
C GLU A 153 -1.34 1.72 -6.99
N ALA A 154 -1.18 0.39 -7.04
CA ALA A 154 -1.48 -0.43 -8.19
C ALA A 154 -2.99 -0.44 -8.43
N LEU A 155 -3.78 -0.42 -7.36
CA LEU A 155 -5.24 -0.27 -7.44
C LEU A 155 -5.62 1.05 -8.13
N PHE A 156 -5.06 2.18 -7.68
CA PHE A 156 -5.37 3.49 -8.25
C PHE A 156 -4.87 3.65 -9.69
N LEU A 157 -3.67 3.14 -9.99
CA LEU A 157 -3.15 3.13 -11.35
C LEU A 157 -3.99 2.23 -12.26
N MET A 158 -4.43 1.07 -11.78
CA MET A 158 -5.31 0.17 -12.51
C MET A 158 -6.61 0.87 -12.91
N LEU A 159 -7.32 1.48 -11.94
CA LEU A 159 -8.58 2.18 -12.20
C LEU A 159 -8.42 3.30 -13.23
N GLN A 160 -7.37 4.11 -13.10
CA GLN A 160 -7.07 5.18 -14.05
C GLN A 160 -6.72 4.62 -15.44
N THR A 161 -5.97 3.52 -15.51
CA THR A 161 -5.51 2.93 -16.78
C THR A 161 -6.65 2.20 -17.51
N VAL A 162 -7.56 1.54 -16.78
CA VAL A 162 -8.80 0.98 -17.34
C VAL A 162 -9.66 2.10 -17.93
N THR A 163 -9.77 3.22 -17.21
CA THR A 163 -10.49 4.41 -17.69
C THR A 163 -9.88 4.94 -18.98
N ILE A 164 -8.56 5.05 -19.07
CA ILE A 164 -7.86 5.44 -20.31
C ILE A 164 -8.16 4.43 -21.43
N GLY A 165 -8.07 3.13 -21.17
CA GLY A 165 -8.37 2.09 -22.15
C GLY A 165 -9.79 2.22 -22.72
N PHE A 166 -10.77 2.48 -21.86
CA PHE A 166 -12.15 2.75 -22.29
C PHE A 166 -12.27 4.03 -23.13
N LEU A 167 -11.64 5.13 -22.70
CA LEU A 167 -11.67 6.40 -23.43
C LEU A 167 -11.03 6.28 -24.81
N ILE A 168 -9.96 5.48 -24.96
CA ILE A 168 -9.34 5.20 -26.27
C ILE A 168 -10.37 4.57 -27.22
N GLN A 169 -11.11 3.56 -26.77
CA GLN A 169 -12.11 2.91 -27.62
C GLN A 169 -13.32 3.80 -27.87
N LYS A 170 -13.74 4.59 -26.88
CA LYS A 170 -14.85 5.54 -27.00
C LYS A 170 -14.55 6.61 -28.05
N TYR A 171 -13.39 7.26 -27.98
CA TYR A 171 -13.00 8.31 -28.94
C TYR A 171 -12.52 7.76 -30.28
N GLY A 172 -12.14 6.47 -30.35
CA GLY A 172 -11.91 5.76 -31.61
C GLY A 172 -13.18 5.31 -32.35
N GLY A 173 -14.37 5.73 -31.90
CA GLY A 173 -15.66 5.39 -32.52
C GLY A 173 -16.17 3.97 -32.25
N ARG A 174 -15.52 3.22 -31.33
CA ARG A 174 -15.80 1.80 -31.03
C ARG A 174 -16.27 1.63 -29.59
N THR A 175 -17.25 2.41 -29.15
CA THR A 175 -17.75 2.40 -27.77
C THR A 175 -18.22 1.02 -27.31
N GLY A 176 -18.87 0.25 -28.19
CA GLY A 176 -19.27 -1.13 -27.89
C GLY A 176 -18.08 -2.02 -27.50
N SER A 177 -16.97 -1.96 -28.25
CA SER A 177 -15.73 -2.66 -27.89
C SER A 177 -15.14 -2.17 -26.57
N GLY A 178 -15.29 -0.89 -26.25
CA GLY A 178 -14.89 -0.33 -24.95
C GLY A 178 -15.66 -0.92 -23.77
N VAL A 179 -16.99 -1.08 -23.90
CA VAL A 179 -17.82 -1.72 -22.87
C VAL A 179 -17.46 -3.20 -22.72
N VAL A 180 -17.30 -3.93 -23.84
CA VAL A 180 -16.86 -5.34 -23.81
C VAL A 180 -15.50 -5.47 -23.13
N PHE A 181 -14.56 -4.57 -23.43
CA PHE A 181 -13.26 -4.53 -22.77
C PHE A 181 -13.39 -4.39 -21.24
N LEU A 182 -14.24 -3.49 -20.74
CA LEU A 182 -14.47 -3.34 -19.29
C LEU A 182 -15.02 -4.62 -18.67
N LEU A 183 -16.06 -5.20 -19.27
CA LEU A 183 -16.69 -6.42 -18.78
C LEU A 183 -15.70 -7.59 -18.73
N VAL A 184 -14.94 -7.80 -19.80
CA VAL A 184 -13.93 -8.85 -19.88
C VAL A 184 -12.82 -8.60 -18.86
N TYR A 185 -12.32 -7.37 -18.77
CA TYR A 185 -11.24 -7.03 -17.83
C TYR A 185 -11.64 -7.29 -16.38
N PHE A 186 -12.79 -6.80 -15.93
CA PHE A 186 -13.25 -7.03 -14.55
C PHE A 186 -13.62 -8.48 -14.29
N SER A 187 -14.17 -9.21 -15.27
CA SER A 187 -14.43 -10.65 -15.13
C SER A 187 -13.14 -11.45 -14.96
N LEU A 188 -12.10 -11.14 -15.76
CA LEU A 188 -10.78 -11.75 -15.63
C LEU A 188 -10.11 -11.37 -14.32
N LEU A 189 -10.26 -10.13 -13.86
CA LEU A 189 -9.75 -9.69 -12.57
C LEU A 189 -10.37 -10.47 -11.42
N LEU A 190 -11.70 -10.65 -11.42
CA LEU A 190 -12.39 -11.45 -10.41
C LEU A 190 -11.94 -12.91 -10.42
N LEU A 191 -11.76 -13.50 -11.60
CA LEU A 191 -11.22 -14.86 -11.75
C LEU A 191 -9.79 -14.94 -11.19
N LEU A 192 -8.93 -13.99 -11.53
CA LEU A 192 -7.54 -13.94 -11.09
C LEU A 192 -7.41 -13.80 -9.57
N LEU A 193 -8.28 -13.01 -8.94
CA LEU A 193 -8.32 -12.82 -7.48
C LEU A 193 -9.03 -13.95 -6.74
N SER A 194 -9.73 -14.84 -7.46
CA SER A 194 -10.40 -15.98 -6.85
C SER A 194 -9.37 -17.01 -6.35
N PRO A 195 -9.72 -17.80 -5.31
CA PRO A 195 -8.85 -18.86 -4.80
C PRO A 195 -8.62 -20.02 -5.80
N ILE A 196 -9.30 -20.00 -6.94
CA ILE A 196 -9.19 -21.01 -8.00
C ILE A 196 -7.87 -20.82 -8.77
N THR A 197 -7.34 -19.59 -8.84
CA THR A 197 -6.13 -19.32 -9.63
C THR A 197 -4.88 -19.81 -8.91
N PRO A 198 -4.06 -20.69 -9.54
CA PRO A 198 -2.83 -21.16 -8.94
C PRO A 198 -1.82 -20.02 -8.74
N MET A 199 -1.12 -20.02 -7.61
CA MET A 199 -0.06 -19.05 -7.30
C MET A 199 1.00 -18.95 -8.41
N ALA A 200 1.30 -20.04 -9.11
CA ALA A 200 2.24 -20.04 -10.22
C ALA A 200 1.87 -19.02 -11.31
N VAL A 201 0.58 -18.93 -11.67
CA VAL A 201 0.11 -17.98 -12.70
C VAL A 201 0.31 -16.54 -12.23
N VAL A 202 -0.07 -16.25 -10.98
CA VAL A 202 0.03 -14.91 -10.39
C VAL A 202 1.51 -14.48 -10.26
N THR A 203 2.38 -15.38 -9.79
CA THR A 203 3.83 -15.14 -9.70
C THR A 203 4.45 -14.95 -11.08
N SER A 204 4.06 -15.73 -12.09
CA SER A 204 4.54 -15.53 -13.46
C SER A 204 4.10 -14.19 -14.04
N MET A 205 2.86 -13.75 -13.78
CA MET A 205 2.40 -12.41 -14.16
C MET A 205 3.22 -11.32 -13.50
N GLN A 206 3.51 -11.44 -12.20
CA GLN A 206 4.37 -10.49 -11.49
C GLN A 206 5.81 -10.51 -12.02
N ALA A 207 6.38 -11.69 -12.30
CA ALA A 207 7.73 -11.81 -12.84
C ALA A 207 7.86 -11.18 -14.23
N PHE A 208 6.80 -11.24 -15.06
CA PHE A 208 6.77 -10.61 -16.39
C PHE A 208 6.85 -9.07 -16.35
N ASN A 209 6.53 -8.45 -15.21
CA ASN A 209 6.74 -7.01 -15.02
C ASN A 209 8.21 -6.62 -15.14
N MET A 210 9.12 -7.47 -14.66
CA MET A 210 10.54 -7.17 -14.62
C MET A 210 11.13 -6.97 -16.02
N PRO A 211 10.98 -7.92 -16.98
CA PRO A 211 11.45 -7.72 -18.35
C PRO A 211 10.94 -6.43 -19.00
N ALA A 212 9.66 -6.10 -18.83
CA ALA A 212 9.07 -4.92 -19.45
C ALA A 212 9.74 -3.62 -18.96
N ILE A 213 9.96 -3.51 -17.65
CA ILE A 213 10.66 -2.37 -17.03
C ILE A 213 12.12 -2.31 -17.52
N ILE A 214 12.83 -3.44 -17.48
CA ILE A 214 14.24 -3.52 -17.86
C ILE A 214 14.43 -3.11 -19.31
N ILE A 215 13.71 -3.73 -20.24
CA ILE A 215 13.85 -3.49 -21.68
C ILE A 215 13.55 -2.01 -21.99
N GLY A 216 12.46 -1.46 -21.44
CA GLY A 216 12.10 -0.06 -21.67
C GLY A 216 13.18 0.91 -21.19
N ARG A 217 13.77 0.67 -20.02
CA ARG A 217 14.84 1.53 -19.48
C ARG A 217 16.18 1.33 -20.18
N LEU A 218 16.51 0.11 -20.60
CA LEU A 218 17.73 -0.18 -21.36
C LEU A 218 17.69 0.46 -22.74
N ILE A 219 16.55 0.40 -23.45
CA ILE A 219 16.39 1.09 -24.75
C ILE A 219 16.59 2.59 -24.57
N GLN A 220 16.01 3.19 -23.53
CA GLN A 220 16.20 4.61 -23.21
C GLN A 220 17.68 4.94 -22.93
N ALA A 221 18.34 4.11 -22.12
CA ALA A 221 19.75 4.30 -21.78
C ALA A 221 20.67 4.17 -22.99
N ALA A 222 20.44 3.17 -23.85
CA ALA A 222 21.18 2.99 -25.10
C ALA A 222 20.99 4.18 -26.04
N THR A 223 19.76 4.67 -26.16
CA THR A 223 19.43 5.84 -27.00
C THR A 223 20.15 7.10 -26.51
N ASN A 224 20.15 7.36 -25.20
CA ASN A 224 20.86 8.50 -24.61
C ASN A 224 22.37 8.44 -24.89
N PHE A 225 22.96 7.24 -24.77
CA PHE A 225 24.38 7.02 -25.03
C PHE A 225 24.74 7.26 -26.49
N GLN A 226 23.97 6.67 -27.42
CA GLN A 226 24.18 6.85 -28.87
C GLN A 226 24.03 8.32 -29.28
N ASN A 227 23.06 9.03 -28.71
CA ASN A 227 22.84 10.45 -29.00
C ASN A 227 23.92 11.35 -28.35
N GLY A 228 24.55 10.89 -27.26
CA GLY A 228 25.50 11.68 -26.46
C GLY A 228 24.86 12.93 -25.84
N HIS A 229 23.53 12.91 -25.67
CA HIS A 229 22.72 13.86 -24.93
C HIS A 229 21.41 13.19 -24.48
N THR A 230 20.76 13.71 -23.45
CA THR A 230 19.46 13.20 -22.96
C THR A 230 18.25 13.86 -23.62
N GLY A 231 18.46 14.87 -24.46
CA GLY A 231 17.41 15.48 -25.28
C GLY A 231 16.38 16.24 -24.43
N GLN A 232 15.10 15.90 -24.60
CA GLN A 232 13.97 16.50 -23.87
C GLN A 232 13.62 15.74 -22.58
N LEU A 233 14.48 14.81 -22.13
CA LEU A 233 14.23 14.04 -20.92
C LEU A 233 14.29 14.98 -19.70
N SER A 234 13.18 15.09 -18.97
CA SER A 234 13.10 15.91 -17.76
C SER A 234 14.00 15.32 -16.66
N ALA A 235 15.06 16.04 -16.31
CA ALA A 235 15.97 15.63 -15.23
C ALA A 235 15.20 15.39 -13.91
N ILE A 236 14.28 16.29 -13.57
CA ILE A 236 13.42 16.18 -12.39
C ILE A 236 12.67 14.85 -12.40
N SER A 237 12.07 14.50 -13.54
CA SER A 237 11.32 13.24 -13.67
C SER A 237 12.22 12.02 -13.50
N VAL A 238 13.44 12.04 -14.05
CA VAL A 238 14.40 10.93 -13.91
C VAL A 238 14.84 10.73 -12.46
N PHE A 239 15.17 11.81 -11.75
CA PHE A 239 15.54 11.73 -10.34
C PHE A 239 14.38 11.29 -9.45
N LEU A 240 13.16 11.77 -9.72
CA LEU A 240 11.96 11.31 -9.03
C LEU A 240 11.68 9.82 -9.27
N LEU A 241 11.87 9.33 -10.50
CA LEU A 241 11.74 7.90 -10.80
C LEU A 241 12.78 7.06 -10.06
N PHE A 242 14.03 7.54 -10.00
CA PHE A 242 15.10 6.87 -9.25
C PHE A 242 14.80 6.84 -7.74
N ALA A 243 14.50 8.00 -7.14
CA ALA A 243 14.15 8.13 -5.73
C ALA A 243 12.91 7.30 -5.37
N GLY A 244 11.87 7.32 -6.22
CA GLY A 244 10.67 6.51 -6.06
C GLY A 244 10.97 5.01 -6.08
N SER A 245 11.82 4.54 -7.01
CA SER A 245 12.24 3.13 -7.01
C SER A 245 13.06 2.75 -5.77
N LEU A 246 13.89 3.64 -5.22
CA LEU A 246 14.58 3.40 -3.95
C LEU A 246 13.62 3.31 -2.77
N ALA A 247 12.65 4.24 -2.69
CA ALA A 247 11.60 4.19 -1.68
C ALA A 247 10.81 2.87 -1.73
N ARG A 248 10.56 2.34 -2.94
CA ARG A 248 9.92 1.03 -3.13
C ARG A 248 10.74 -0.15 -2.66
N ILE A 249 12.07 -0.11 -2.78
CA ILE A 249 12.93 -1.15 -2.21
C ILE A 249 12.77 -1.17 -0.69
N PHE A 250 12.90 0.00 -0.05
CA PHE A 250 12.80 0.12 1.40
C PHE A 250 11.44 -0.33 1.93
N THR A 251 10.36 0.19 1.35
CA THR A 251 8.98 -0.18 1.73
C THR A 251 8.68 -1.65 1.46
N SER A 252 9.13 -2.22 0.33
CA SER A 252 8.92 -3.65 0.06
C SER A 252 9.62 -4.55 1.08
N ILE A 253 10.89 -4.25 1.41
CA ILE A 253 11.63 -5.02 2.42
C ILE A 253 10.96 -4.90 3.78
N GLN A 254 10.55 -3.69 4.17
CA GLN A 254 10.00 -3.41 5.49
C GLN A 254 8.56 -3.91 5.67
N GLU A 255 7.73 -3.90 4.62
CA GLU A 255 6.30 -4.23 4.71
C GLU A 255 5.94 -5.64 4.23
N THR A 256 6.70 -6.20 3.29
CA THR A 256 6.38 -7.52 2.69
C THR A 256 7.41 -8.60 3.03
N GLY A 257 8.68 -8.22 3.17
CA GLY A 257 9.78 -9.19 3.27
C GLY A 257 9.98 -10.05 2.02
N ASP A 258 9.27 -9.77 0.92
CA ASP A 258 9.26 -10.59 -0.28
C ASP A 258 10.45 -10.24 -1.20
N THR A 259 11.26 -11.25 -1.50
CA THR A 259 12.47 -11.07 -2.30
C THR A 259 12.15 -10.78 -3.77
N LEU A 260 11.04 -11.29 -4.31
CA LEU A 260 10.68 -11.09 -5.72
C LEU A 260 10.28 -9.62 -5.98
N MET A 261 9.45 -9.04 -5.11
CA MET A 261 9.09 -7.62 -5.15
C MET A 261 10.31 -6.73 -4.91
N ALA A 262 11.10 -7.03 -3.86
CA ALA A 262 12.31 -6.27 -3.58
C ALA A 262 13.29 -6.28 -4.77
N LEU A 263 13.53 -7.44 -5.37
CA LEU A 263 14.41 -7.59 -6.52
C LEU A 263 13.90 -6.81 -7.74
N THR A 264 12.60 -6.81 -7.98
CA THR A 264 11.98 -5.99 -9.05
C THR A 264 12.34 -4.52 -8.90
N TYR A 265 12.25 -3.96 -7.69
CA TYR A 265 12.58 -2.56 -7.45
C TYR A 265 14.08 -2.29 -7.40
N VAL A 266 14.90 -3.26 -6.96
CA VAL A 266 16.37 -3.17 -7.04
C VAL A 266 16.81 -3.01 -8.49
N ILE A 267 16.31 -3.87 -9.38
CA ILE A 267 16.64 -3.79 -10.80
C ILE A 267 16.11 -2.49 -11.42
N SER A 268 14.86 -2.12 -11.11
CA SER A 268 14.30 -0.84 -11.56
C SER A 268 15.14 0.35 -11.11
N SER A 269 15.63 0.34 -9.86
CA SER A 269 16.46 1.40 -9.30
C SER A 269 17.82 1.48 -9.99
N ALA A 270 18.46 0.34 -10.23
CA ALA A 270 19.71 0.29 -10.99
C ALA A 270 19.54 0.88 -12.41
N CYS A 271 18.48 0.48 -13.12
CA CYS A 271 18.18 1.02 -14.46
C CYS A 271 17.88 2.53 -14.43
N ASN A 272 17.05 3.00 -13.49
CA ASN A 272 16.76 4.42 -13.33
C ASN A 272 18.03 5.21 -12.94
N GLY A 273 18.91 4.62 -12.13
CA GLY A 273 20.20 5.19 -11.72
C GLY A 273 21.16 5.39 -12.89
N ILE A 274 21.24 4.43 -13.82
CA ILE A 274 22.02 4.58 -15.06
C ILE A 274 21.53 5.79 -15.86
N ILE A 275 20.22 5.94 -16.02
CA ILE A 275 19.64 7.08 -16.77
C ILE A 275 19.88 8.39 -16.02
N ALA A 276 19.73 8.43 -14.69
CA ALA A 276 20.04 9.60 -13.88
C ALA A 276 21.51 10.02 -14.01
N MET A 277 22.41 9.05 -14.01
CA MET A 277 23.83 9.26 -14.23
C MET A 277 24.11 9.81 -15.63
N GLN A 278 23.44 9.30 -16.67
CA GLN A 278 23.53 9.87 -18.03
C GLN A 278 23.03 11.32 -18.10
N VAL A 279 21.95 11.66 -17.38
CA VAL A 279 21.46 13.04 -17.28
C VAL A 279 22.52 13.95 -16.67
N LEU A 280 23.21 13.51 -15.62
CA LEU A 280 24.30 14.28 -15.01
C LEU A 280 25.51 14.42 -15.94
N PHE A 281 25.95 13.34 -16.58
CA PHE A 281 27.09 13.37 -17.50
C PHE A 281 26.83 14.22 -18.75
N TYR A 282 25.62 14.19 -19.29
CA TYR A 282 25.25 14.95 -20.48
C TYR A 282 24.58 16.30 -20.18
N TRP A 283 24.58 16.76 -18.93
CA TRP A 283 23.89 17.98 -18.49
C TRP A 283 24.24 19.22 -19.34
N ASN A 284 25.53 19.34 -19.71
CA ASN A 284 26.05 20.45 -20.52
C ASN A 284 26.10 20.16 -22.03
N GLN A 285 25.72 18.96 -22.46
CA GLN A 285 25.76 18.53 -23.85
C GLN A 285 24.34 18.63 -24.44
N SER A 286 23.99 19.80 -24.97
CA SER A 286 22.73 19.98 -25.68
C SER A 286 22.86 19.65 -27.18
N PRO A 287 21.76 19.31 -27.88
CA PRO A 287 21.75 19.19 -29.34
C PRO A 287 22.31 20.46 -30.02
N GLN A 288 22.02 21.64 -29.45
CA GLN A 288 22.52 22.93 -29.95
C GLN A 288 24.03 23.10 -29.74
N THR A 289 24.60 22.52 -28.65
CA THR A 289 26.03 22.54 -28.38
C THR A 289 26.81 21.68 -29.38
N LYS A 290 26.25 20.53 -29.78
CA LYS A 290 26.83 19.68 -30.85
C LYS A 290 26.73 20.35 -32.22
N GLN A 291 25.58 20.96 -32.57
CA GLN A 291 25.45 21.69 -33.83
C GLN A 291 26.38 22.92 -33.90
N LYS A 292 26.51 23.70 -32.81
CA LYS A 292 27.47 24.81 -32.74
C LYS A 292 28.93 24.35 -32.87
N LYS A 293 29.31 23.20 -32.29
CA LYS A 293 30.66 22.64 -32.45
C LYS A 293 30.92 22.13 -33.88
N LYS A 294 29.91 21.56 -34.55
CA LYS A 294 30.03 21.09 -35.93
C LYS A 294 30.18 22.26 -36.91
N LYS A 295 29.37 23.31 -36.74
CA LYS A 295 29.40 24.54 -37.55
C LYS A 295 30.62 25.44 -37.31
N LYS A 296 31.42 25.17 -36.27
CA LYS A 296 32.68 25.87 -35.98
C LYS A 296 33.92 25.09 -36.46
N ARG A 297 33.71 23.87 -36.98
CA ARG A 297 34.74 23.00 -37.56
C ARG A 297 34.66 22.91 -39.10
N GLU A 298 33.52 23.28 -39.67
CA GLU A 298 33.34 23.61 -41.10
C GLU A 298 33.71 25.07 -41.34
#